data_AF-A0A699YNL5-F1
#
_entry.id   AF-A0A699YNL5-F1
#
_cell.length_a   1.000
_cell.length_b   1.000
_cell.length_c   1.000
_cell.angle_alpha   90.00
_cell.angle_beta   90.00
_cell.angle_gamma   90.00
#
_symmetry.space_group_name_H-M   'P 1'
#
loop_
_entity.id
_entity.type
_entity.pdbx_description
1 polymer ?
#
loop_
_entity_poly.entity_id
_entity_poly.type
_entity_poly.pdbx_seq_one_letter_code
_entity_poly.pdbx_strand_id
1 'polypeptide(L)'
;RTRISRPPPAWPPFFAGTSFLNRTEATNVEKIVTRFLQHGVNPGQIGVITPYEGQRAHVVSVMARSGTLRQDLYTDIEVSSVDAFQGREKDIIILSCVRSNEQQSLGFLGDPRRLNVALTRARYGLVILGNPRVLSRQPLWNALLVHFREAGCLVEGALSNLKPSMVQLSKPKKTFDRSSFGVGALTTNRYQPPER
;
A
#
# COMPACT_ATOMS: atom_id res chain seq x y z
N ARG A 1 2.57 -29.57 33.16
CA ARG A 1 2.76 -28.21 32.58
C ARG A 1 2.22 -28.21 31.15
N THR A 2 0.93 -27.99 30.96
CA THR A 2 0.28 -27.90 29.65
C THR A 2 0.13 -26.42 29.29
N ARG A 3 0.77 -25.98 28.20
CA ARG A 3 0.63 -24.61 27.68
C ARG A 3 -0.77 -24.46 27.10
N ILE A 4 -1.59 -23.62 27.72
CA ILE A 4 -2.87 -23.17 27.18
C ILE A 4 -2.55 -22.27 25.98
N SER A 5 -2.86 -22.73 24.77
CA SER A 5 -2.77 -21.96 23.53
C SER A 5 -3.83 -20.85 23.56
N ARG A 6 -3.42 -19.61 23.36
CA ARG A 6 -4.34 -18.48 23.23
C ARG A 6 -5.13 -18.63 21.93
N PRO A 7 -6.46 -18.40 21.93
CA PRO A 7 -7.22 -18.39 20.69
C PRO A 7 -6.74 -17.24 19.78
N PRO A 8 -6.79 -17.42 18.44
CA PRO A 8 -6.43 -16.37 17.48
C PRO A 8 -7.31 -15.14 17.67
N PRO A 9 -6.82 -13.93 17.33
CA PRO A 9 -7.59 -12.70 17.50
C PRO A 9 -8.87 -12.75 16.65
N ALA A 10 -10.01 -12.63 17.32
CA ALA A 10 -11.30 -12.46 16.68
C ALA A 10 -11.31 -11.12 15.91
N TRP A 11 -11.70 -11.16 14.64
CA TRP A 11 -11.80 -9.97 13.81
C TRP A 11 -12.93 -9.04 14.34
N PRO A 12 -12.72 -7.71 14.36
CA PRO A 12 -13.73 -6.77 14.83
C PRO A 12 -14.98 -6.76 13.94
N PRO A 13 -16.15 -6.34 14.47
CA PRO A 13 -17.43 -6.37 13.76
C PRO A 13 -17.49 -5.41 12.56
N PHE A 14 -18.26 -5.82 11.55
CA PHE A 14 -18.40 -5.17 10.24
C PHE A 14 -19.28 -3.91 10.31
N PHE A 15 -18.79 -2.76 9.84
CA PHE A 15 -19.63 -1.62 9.47
C PHE A 15 -19.85 -1.60 7.95
N ALA A 16 -21.00 -2.13 7.51
CA ALA A 16 -21.46 -2.04 6.13
C ALA A 16 -22.06 -0.64 5.89
N GLY A 17 -21.47 0.16 5.00
CA GLY A 17 -22.07 1.45 4.65
C GLY A 17 -21.44 2.23 3.49
N THR A 18 -20.10 2.35 3.38
CA THR A 18 -19.50 3.32 2.43
C THR A 18 -18.17 2.88 1.79
N SER A 19 -17.79 1.61 1.88
CA SER A 19 -16.44 1.20 1.51
C SER A 19 -16.30 0.63 0.10
N PHE A 20 -15.22 1.02 -0.58
CA PHE A 20 -14.83 0.51 -1.89
C PHE A 20 -14.14 -0.87 -1.78
N LEU A 21 -14.24 -1.66 -2.84
CA LEU A 21 -13.48 -2.90 -3.03
C LEU A 21 -13.14 -3.10 -4.51
N ASN A 22 -12.08 -3.86 -4.78
CA ASN A 22 -11.64 -4.27 -6.09
C ASN A 22 -11.36 -5.77 -6.05
N ARG A 23 -12.27 -6.54 -6.68
CA ARG A 23 -12.23 -8.01 -6.69
C ARG A 23 -10.97 -8.54 -7.37
N THR A 24 -10.56 -7.91 -8.47
CA THR A 24 -9.36 -8.30 -9.24
C THR A 24 -8.10 -8.11 -8.40
N GLU A 25 -7.96 -6.97 -7.73
CA GLU A 25 -6.85 -6.75 -6.81
C GLU A 25 -6.89 -7.74 -5.65
N ALA A 26 -8.05 -8.02 -5.07
CA ALA A 26 -8.17 -8.96 -3.95
C ALA A 26 -7.72 -10.39 -4.34
N THR A 27 -8.12 -10.86 -5.53
CA THR A 27 -7.63 -12.14 -6.08
C THR A 27 -6.13 -12.12 -6.32
N ASN A 28 -5.56 -11.01 -6.78
CA ASN A 28 -4.11 -10.91 -6.98
C ASN A 28 -3.34 -10.85 -5.65
N VAL A 29 -3.89 -10.21 -4.62
CA VAL A 29 -3.34 -10.24 -3.26
C VAL A 29 -3.22 -11.68 -2.78
N GLU A 30 -4.30 -12.47 -2.89
CA GLU A 30 -4.29 -13.88 -2.47
C GLU A 30 -3.22 -14.68 -3.23
N LYS A 31 -3.14 -14.54 -4.55
CA LYS A 31 -2.11 -15.23 -5.35
C LYS A 31 -0.68 -14.88 -4.93
N ILE A 32 -0.41 -13.61 -4.65
CA ILE A 32 0.91 -13.15 -4.20
C ILE A 32 1.23 -13.70 -2.81
N VAL A 33 0.27 -13.64 -1.89
CA VAL A 33 0.38 -14.23 -0.55
C VAL A 33 0.72 -15.73 -0.66
N THR A 34 -0.08 -16.48 -1.42
CA THR A 34 0.14 -17.91 -1.64
C THR A 34 1.51 -18.19 -2.22
N ARG A 35 1.98 -17.38 -3.16
CA ARG A 35 3.32 -17.54 -3.74
C ARG A 35 4.40 -17.40 -2.68
N PHE A 36 4.31 -16.41 -1.79
CA PHE A 36 5.27 -16.25 -0.70
C PHE A 36 5.23 -17.42 0.29
N LEU A 37 4.04 -17.86 0.67
CA LEU A 37 3.86 -19.02 1.55
C LEU A 37 4.47 -20.29 0.93
N GLN A 38 4.27 -20.52 -0.37
CA GLN A 38 4.87 -21.64 -1.11
C GLN A 38 6.40 -21.62 -1.14
N HIS A 39 7.02 -20.44 -0.98
CA HIS A 39 8.46 -20.27 -0.93
C HIS A 39 8.99 -20.19 0.52
N GLY A 40 8.18 -20.57 1.51
CA GLY A 40 8.60 -20.73 2.90
C GLY A 40 8.56 -19.45 3.75
N VAL A 41 7.93 -18.38 3.26
CA VAL A 41 7.70 -17.19 4.09
C VAL A 41 6.64 -17.53 5.14
N ASN A 42 6.92 -17.22 6.41
CA ASN A 42 5.95 -17.49 7.47
C ASN A 42 4.78 -16.51 7.38
N PRO A 43 3.52 -16.95 7.61
CA PRO A 43 2.34 -16.08 7.58
C PRO A 43 2.48 -14.79 8.39
N GLY A 44 3.00 -14.89 9.62
CA GLY A 44 3.19 -13.74 10.51
C GLY A 44 4.20 -12.70 10.00
N GLN A 45 5.00 -13.03 8.98
CA GLN A 45 5.95 -12.12 8.33
C GLN A 45 5.33 -11.31 7.19
N ILE A 46 4.09 -11.63 6.79
CA ILE A 46 3.37 -10.98 5.70
C ILE A 46 2.32 -10.02 6.28
N GLY A 47 2.26 -8.81 5.73
CA GLY A 47 1.20 -7.84 5.98
C GLY A 47 0.53 -7.39 4.70
N VAL A 48 -0.79 -7.28 4.72
CA VAL A 48 -1.58 -6.68 3.65
C VAL A 48 -2.17 -5.36 4.15
N ILE A 49 -1.88 -4.30 3.40
CA ILE A 49 -2.35 -2.96 3.69
C ILE A 49 -3.36 -2.55 2.62
N THR A 50 -4.52 -2.05 3.04
CA THR A 50 -5.52 -1.47 2.13
C THR A 50 -6.24 -0.28 2.76
N PRO A 51 -6.50 0.80 2.01
CA PRO A 51 -7.13 2.00 2.53
C PRO A 51 -8.63 1.86 2.81
N TYR A 52 -9.26 0.79 2.32
CA TYR A 52 -10.72 0.62 2.39
C TYR A 52 -11.10 -0.64 3.17
N GLU A 53 -11.99 -0.47 4.14
CA GLU A 53 -12.45 -1.54 5.03
C GLU A 53 -13.15 -2.68 4.27
N GLY A 54 -13.94 -2.34 3.26
CA GLY A 54 -14.58 -3.26 2.33
C GLY A 54 -13.58 -4.10 1.55
N GLN A 55 -12.45 -3.53 1.13
CA GLN A 55 -11.37 -4.30 0.51
C GLN A 55 -10.68 -5.19 1.54
N ARG A 56 -10.44 -4.71 2.76
CA ARG A 56 -9.84 -5.52 3.85
C ARG A 56 -10.68 -6.78 4.11
N ALA A 57 -11.97 -6.59 4.34
CA ALA A 57 -12.92 -7.68 4.55
C ALA A 57 -12.98 -8.62 3.33
N HIS A 58 -12.96 -8.07 2.12
CA HIS A 58 -13.02 -8.87 0.90
C HIS A 58 -11.75 -9.71 0.70
N VAL A 59 -10.57 -9.14 0.94
CA VAL A 59 -9.28 -9.84 0.87
C VAL A 59 -9.23 -11.00 1.87
N VAL A 60 -9.66 -10.79 3.12
CA VAL A 60 -9.76 -11.87 4.12
C VAL A 60 -10.72 -12.97 3.65
N SER A 61 -11.88 -12.59 3.10
CA SER A 61 -12.86 -13.53 2.56
C SER A 61 -12.32 -14.35 1.38
N VAL A 62 -11.58 -13.72 0.46
CA VAL A 62 -10.95 -14.40 -0.68
C VAL A 62 -9.89 -15.38 -0.22
N MET A 63 -9.01 -14.99 0.71
CA MET A 63 -8.01 -15.90 1.27
C MET A 63 -8.65 -17.11 1.97
N ALA A 64 -9.75 -16.91 2.69
CA ALA A 64 -10.46 -17.99 3.37
C ALA A 64 -11.19 -18.96 2.42
N ARG A 65 -11.68 -18.49 1.25
CA ARG A 65 -12.52 -19.29 0.33
C ARG A 65 -11.77 -19.84 -0.87
N SER A 66 -10.78 -19.12 -1.35
CA SER A 66 -10.06 -19.41 -2.60
C SER A 66 -8.60 -19.79 -2.37
N GLY A 67 -8.14 -19.73 -1.12
CA GLY A 67 -6.82 -20.16 -0.73
C GLY A 67 -6.56 -21.62 -1.13
N THR A 68 -5.47 -21.85 -1.86
CA THR A 68 -5.05 -23.21 -2.26
C THR A 68 -4.30 -23.96 -1.17
N LEU A 69 -3.84 -23.25 -0.14
CA LEU A 69 -3.13 -23.81 1.01
C LEU A 69 -4.09 -24.04 2.20
N ARG A 70 -3.58 -24.69 3.25
CA ARG A 70 -4.34 -24.89 4.50
C ARG A 70 -4.80 -23.55 5.07
N GLN A 71 -6.04 -23.48 5.53
CA GLN A 71 -6.70 -22.23 5.95
C GLN A 71 -6.05 -21.57 7.17
N ASP A 72 -5.39 -22.36 8.03
CA ASP A 72 -4.62 -21.87 9.18
C ASP A 72 -3.49 -20.93 8.75
N LEU A 73 -2.82 -21.21 7.62
CA LEU A 73 -1.74 -20.38 7.10
C LEU A 73 -2.19 -18.98 6.69
N TYR A 74 -3.43 -18.82 6.25
CA TYR A 74 -3.96 -17.50 5.89
C TYR A 74 -4.46 -16.71 7.11
N THR A 75 -4.77 -17.39 8.21
CA THR A 75 -5.36 -16.76 9.41
C THR A 75 -4.36 -15.87 10.15
N ASP A 76 -3.09 -16.25 10.14
CA ASP A 76 -2.00 -15.51 10.79
C ASP A 76 -1.50 -14.30 9.97
N ILE A 77 -2.04 -14.10 8.76
CA ILE A 77 -1.69 -12.97 7.90
C ILE A 77 -2.45 -11.75 8.35
N GLU A 78 -1.71 -10.68 8.58
CA GLU A 78 -2.32 -9.44 9.02
C GLU A 78 -2.87 -8.64 7.85
N VAL A 79 -4.18 -8.39 7.83
CA VAL A 79 -4.84 -7.53 6.84
C VAL A 79 -5.47 -6.33 7.55
N SER A 80 -4.93 -5.13 7.36
CA SER A 80 -5.48 -3.92 8.01
C SER A 80 -5.24 -2.64 7.20
N SER A 81 -5.71 -1.50 7.73
CA SER A 81 -5.52 -0.18 7.12
C SER A 81 -4.13 0.37 7.45
N VAL A 82 -3.67 1.39 6.70
CA VAL A 82 -2.39 2.06 6.99
C VAL A 82 -2.35 2.60 8.42
N ASP A 83 -3.45 3.22 8.87
CA ASP A 83 -3.53 3.84 10.19
C ASP A 83 -3.37 2.78 11.29
N ALA A 84 -3.95 1.59 11.10
CA ALA A 84 -3.77 0.47 12.03
C ALA A 84 -2.34 -0.09 11.99
N PHE A 85 -1.65 -0.04 10.85
CA PHE A 85 -0.27 -0.52 10.69
C PHE A 85 0.81 0.42 11.25
N GLN A 86 0.44 1.60 11.75
CA GLN A 86 1.41 2.57 12.25
C GLN A 86 2.22 1.99 13.43
N GLY A 87 3.55 2.15 13.39
CA GLY A 87 4.45 1.65 14.42
C GLY A 87 4.72 0.13 14.38
N ARG A 88 4.12 -0.57 13.41
CA ARG A 88 4.35 -2.01 13.17
C ARG A 88 5.08 -2.19 11.84
N GLU A 89 5.77 -3.31 11.68
CA GLU A 89 6.51 -3.66 10.46
C GLU A 89 6.35 -5.15 10.16
N LYS A 90 6.53 -5.51 8.90
CA LYS A 90 6.51 -6.89 8.41
C LYS A 90 7.66 -7.09 7.43
N ASP A 91 8.07 -8.32 7.21
CA ASP A 91 9.10 -8.62 6.21
C ASP A 91 8.62 -8.30 4.81
N ILE A 92 7.37 -8.65 4.55
CA ILE A 92 6.72 -8.44 3.26
C ILE A 92 5.43 -7.64 3.46
N ILE A 93 5.28 -6.55 2.71
CA ILE A 93 4.05 -5.77 2.65
C ILE A 93 3.46 -5.84 1.25
N ILE A 94 2.15 -6.09 1.21
CA ILE A 94 1.35 -6.03 0.00
C ILE A 94 0.37 -4.86 0.16
N LEU A 95 0.48 -3.83 -0.66
CA LEU A 95 -0.40 -2.66 -0.66
C LEU A 95 -1.42 -2.79 -1.79
N SER A 96 -2.72 -2.86 -1.46
CA SER A 96 -3.82 -2.80 -2.45
C SER A 96 -4.40 -1.39 -2.49
N CYS A 97 -4.35 -0.73 -3.65
CA CYS A 97 -4.81 0.64 -3.82
C CYS A 97 -6.32 0.72 -4.10
N VAL A 98 -6.94 -0.32 -4.65
CA VAL A 98 -8.39 -0.46 -4.93
C VAL A 98 -8.94 0.44 -6.04
N ARG A 99 -8.54 1.72 -6.07
CA ARG A 99 -9.15 2.74 -6.94
C ARG A 99 -8.78 2.52 -8.39
N SER A 100 -9.82 2.27 -9.20
CA SER A 100 -9.73 2.04 -10.64
C SER A 100 -10.58 2.99 -11.49
N ASN A 101 -11.31 3.91 -10.88
CA ASN A 101 -12.22 4.83 -11.59
C ASN A 101 -11.60 6.22 -11.74
N GLU A 102 -11.69 6.76 -12.95
CA GLU A 102 -11.03 8.02 -13.34
C GLU A 102 -11.70 9.28 -12.75
N GLN A 103 -13.01 9.27 -12.50
CA GLN A 103 -13.78 10.47 -12.18
C GLN A 103 -13.77 10.88 -10.70
N GLN A 104 -13.18 10.07 -9.82
CA GLN A 104 -13.30 10.28 -8.37
C GLN A 104 -11.95 10.65 -7.74
N SER A 105 -11.99 11.53 -6.73
CA SER A 105 -10.83 11.91 -5.93
C SER A 105 -10.18 10.69 -5.28
N LEU A 106 -8.85 10.60 -5.32
CA LEU A 106 -8.10 9.47 -4.76
C LEU A 106 -8.32 9.27 -3.24
N GLY A 107 -8.91 10.27 -2.56
CA GLY A 107 -9.26 10.21 -1.15
C GLY A 107 -8.04 9.89 -0.30
N PHE A 108 -8.12 8.79 0.45
CA PHE A 108 -7.04 8.25 1.27
C PHE A 108 -5.69 8.14 0.54
N LEU A 109 -5.68 7.73 -0.74
CA LEU A 109 -4.45 7.58 -1.51
C LEU A 109 -3.81 8.94 -1.86
N GLY A 110 -4.55 10.04 -1.72
CA GLY A 110 -4.04 11.39 -1.95
C GLY A 110 -3.16 11.93 -0.81
N ASP A 111 -3.19 11.31 0.37
CA ASP A 111 -2.45 11.75 1.56
C ASP A 111 -0.98 11.26 1.52
N PRO A 112 0.01 12.17 1.37
CA PRO A 112 1.42 11.81 1.34
C PRO A 112 1.92 11.10 2.61
N ARG A 113 1.35 11.44 3.78
CA ARG A 113 1.79 10.87 5.06
C ARG A 113 1.42 9.41 5.15
N ARG A 114 0.20 9.06 4.73
CA ARG A 114 -0.27 7.66 4.69
C ARG A 114 0.52 6.85 3.67
N LEU A 115 0.84 7.43 2.52
CA LEU A 115 1.70 6.75 1.54
C LEU A 115 3.08 6.45 2.14
N ASN A 116 3.72 7.43 2.79
CA ASN A 116 5.02 7.22 3.44
C ASN A 116 4.97 6.11 4.49
N VAL A 117 3.93 6.08 5.33
CA VAL A 117 3.75 4.99 6.30
C VAL A 117 3.67 3.67 5.57
N ALA A 118 2.78 3.52 4.58
CA ALA A 118 2.58 2.29 3.82
C ALA A 118 3.87 1.78 3.15
N LEU A 119 4.64 2.66 2.52
CA LEU A 119 5.88 2.30 1.82
C LEU A 119 7.00 1.87 2.78
N THR A 120 6.98 2.35 4.03
CA THR A 120 8.05 2.09 5.03
C THR A 120 7.71 0.96 6.01
N ARG A 121 6.61 0.22 5.79
CA ARG A 121 6.23 -0.92 6.66
C ARG A 121 6.99 -2.21 6.33
N ALA A 122 7.60 -2.30 5.15
CA ALA A 122 8.30 -3.50 4.67
C ALA A 122 9.78 -3.49 5.06
N ARG A 123 10.27 -4.61 5.61
CA ARG A 123 11.71 -4.80 5.87
C ARG A 123 12.47 -5.34 4.65
N TYR A 124 11.87 -6.28 3.91
CA TYR A 124 12.54 -6.97 2.80
C TYR A 124 11.82 -6.81 1.46
N GLY A 125 10.49 -6.79 1.43
CA GLY A 125 9.73 -6.78 0.18
C GLY A 125 8.47 -5.93 0.24
N LEU A 126 8.26 -5.12 -0.79
CA LEU A 126 7.04 -4.34 -0.99
C LEU A 126 6.43 -4.67 -2.35
N VAL A 127 5.16 -5.05 -2.36
CA VAL A 127 4.37 -5.27 -3.58
C VAL A 127 3.19 -4.30 -3.58
N ILE A 128 3.03 -3.52 -4.65
CA ILE A 128 1.92 -2.57 -4.78
C ILE A 128 1.01 -3.03 -5.92
N LEU A 129 -0.28 -3.15 -5.62
CA LEU A 129 -1.33 -3.45 -6.58
C LEU A 129 -2.21 -2.22 -6.78
N GLY A 130 -2.37 -1.77 -8.02
CA GLY A 130 -3.23 -0.65 -8.32
C GLY A 130 -3.30 -0.32 -9.80
N ASN A 131 -4.21 0.59 -10.16
CA ASN A 131 -4.36 1.06 -11.53
C ASN A 131 -3.45 2.28 -11.78
N PRO A 132 -2.34 2.14 -12.55
CA PRO A 132 -1.40 3.23 -12.77
C PRO A 132 -2.03 4.44 -13.48
N ARG A 133 -3.06 4.26 -14.33
CA ARG A 133 -3.72 5.38 -15.03
C ARG A 133 -4.49 6.30 -14.07
N VAL A 134 -4.99 5.74 -12.97
CA VAL A 134 -5.72 6.49 -11.93
C VAL A 134 -4.73 7.09 -10.93
N LEU A 135 -3.76 6.30 -10.49
CA LEU A 135 -2.74 6.72 -9.53
C LEU A 135 -1.84 7.84 -10.09
N SER A 136 -1.45 7.78 -11.37
CA SER A 136 -0.53 8.77 -11.97
C SER A 136 -1.07 10.19 -12.04
N ARG A 137 -2.36 10.41 -11.74
CA ARG A 137 -2.99 11.73 -11.66
C ARG A 137 -2.57 12.51 -10.43
N GLN A 138 -2.03 11.85 -9.41
CA GLN A 138 -1.50 12.50 -8.23
C GLN A 138 0.03 12.60 -8.33
N PRO A 139 0.64 13.77 -8.05
CA PRO A 139 2.07 14.01 -8.25
C PRO A 139 3.02 13.00 -7.60
N LEU A 140 2.76 12.64 -6.34
CA LEU A 140 3.61 11.72 -5.58
C LEU A 140 3.49 10.29 -6.10
N TRP A 141 2.29 9.83 -6.44
CA TRP A 141 2.07 8.53 -7.09
C TRP A 141 2.66 8.48 -8.49
N ASN A 142 2.59 9.57 -9.25
CA ASN A 142 3.24 9.65 -10.56
C ASN A 142 4.76 9.48 -10.41
N ALA A 143 5.39 10.21 -9.47
CA ALA A 143 6.81 10.07 -9.19
C ALA A 143 7.18 8.65 -8.76
N LEU A 144 6.37 8.03 -7.88
CA LEU A 144 6.58 6.64 -7.47
C LEU A 144 6.49 5.66 -8.65
N LEU A 145 5.50 5.81 -9.53
CA LEU A 145 5.32 4.95 -10.71
C LEU A 145 6.46 5.12 -11.73
N VAL A 146 6.95 6.35 -11.92
CA VAL A 146 8.12 6.63 -12.76
C VAL A 146 9.37 5.97 -12.17
N HIS A 147 9.61 6.13 -10.87
CA HIS A 147 10.71 5.48 -10.18
C HIS A 147 10.68 3.95 -10.34
N PHE A 148 9.52 3.32 -10.12
CA PHE A 148 9.36 1.87 -10.31
C PHE A 148 9.56 1.45 -11.77
N ARG A 149 9.20 2.28 -12.75
CA ARG A 149 9.45 2.01 -14.16
C ARG A 149 10.93 2.04 -14.51
N GLU A 150 11.63 3.08 -14.04
CA GLU A 150 13.07 3.24 -14.27
C GLU A 150 13.88 2.11 -13.63
N ALA A 151 13.42 1.61 -12.47
CA ALA A 151 13.99 0.45 -11.80
C ALA A 151 13.62 -0.91 -12.45
N GLY A 152 12.77 -0.94 -13.48
CA GLY A 152 12.28 -2.18 -14.10
C GLY A 152 11.25 -2.95 -13.27
N CYS A 153 10.69 -2.33 -12.22
CA CYS A 153 9.77 -2.93 -11.25
C CYS A 153 8.28 -2.61 -11.52
N LEU A 154 7.97 -1.75 -12.50
CA LEU A 154 6.59 -1.53 -12.94
C LEU A 154 6.19 -2.62 -13.95
N VAL A 155 5.41 -3.60 -13.49
CA VAL A 155 5.08 -4.81 -14.25
C VAL A 155 3.57 -5.06 -14.37
N GLU A 156 3.18 -5.85 -15.36
CA GLU A 156 1.80 -6.31 -15.59
C GLU A 156 1.78 -7.77 -16.09
N GLY A 157 0.58 -8.36 -16.16
CA GLY A 157 0.38 -9.74 -16.59
C GLY A 157 0.17 -10.73 -15.43
N ALA A 158 0.26 -12.02 -15.74
CA ALA A 158 0.10 -13.08 -14.74
C ALA A 158 1.32 -13.15 -13.82
N LEU A 159 1.12 -13.48 -12.54
CA LEU A 159 2.22 -13.60 -11.56
C LEU A 159 3.30 -14.61 -11.99
N SER A 160 2.94 -15.63 -12.76
CA SER A 160 3.88 -16.61 -13.32
C SER A 160 4.72 -16.09 -14.49
N ASN A 161 4.33 -14.98 -15.12
CA ASN A 161 4.98 -14.41 -16.30
C ASN A 161 4.78 -12.89 -16.34
N LEU A 162 5.31 -12.21 -15.33
CA LEU A 162 5.26 -10.75 -15.23
C LEU A 162 6.13 -10.12 -16.32
N LYS A 163 5.59 -9.08 -16.96
CA LYS A 163 6.27 -8.33 -18.02
C LYS A 163 6.33 -6.84 -17.63
N PRO A 164 7.37 -6.10 -18.04
CA PRO A 164 7.41 -4.65 -17.86
C PRO A 164 6.15 -4.00 -18.46
N SER A 165 5.50 -3.12 -17.70
CA SER A 165 4.29 -2.43 -18.16
C SER A 165 4.64 -1.26 -19.06
N MET A 166 4.02 -1.23 -20.24
CA MET A 166 4.16 -0.13 -21.21
C MET A 166 3.07 0.95 -21.05
N VAL A 167 2.37 0.98 -19.91
CA VAL A 167 1.29 1.94 -19.68
C VAL A 167 1.77 3.39 -19.84
N GLN A 168 0.99 4.21 -20.52
CA GLN A 168 1.28 5.65 -20.60
C GLN A 168 0.86 6.33 -19.30
N LEU A 169 1.80 6.97 -18.60
CA LEU A 169 1.52 7.71 -17.37
C LEU A 169 1.16 9.14 -17.73
N SER A 170 -0.09 9.53 -17.45
CA SER A 170 -0.52 10.92 -17.64
C SER A 170 0.22 11.81 -16.65
N LYS A 171 0.84 12.90 -17.13
CA LYS A 171 1.46 13.90 -16.25
C LYS A 171 0.36 14.59 -15.42
N PRO A 172 0.49 14.64 -14.10
CA PRO A 172 -0.48 15.29 -13.24
C PRO A 172 -0.51 16.80 -13.54
N LYS A 173 -1.71 17.42 -13.49
CA LYS A 173 -1.83 18.88 -13.58
C LYS A 173 -1.09 19.49 -12.39
N LYS A 174 -0.16 20.44 -12.64
CA LYS A 174 0.64 21.07 -11.59
C LYS A 174 -0.27 21.78 -10.58
N THR A 175 -0.39 21.23 -9.38
CA THR A 175 -0.80 21.99 -8.18
C THR A 175 0.25 21.73 -7.11
N PHE A 176 1.40 22.37 -7.25
CA PHE A 176 2.39 22.41 -6.18
C PHE A 176 2.42 23.84 -5.66
N ASP A 177 1.59 24.10 -4.66
CA ASP A 177 1.71 25.33 -3.89
C ASP A 177 2.87 25.15 -2.90
N ARG A 178 3.93 25.93 -3.11
CA ARG A 178 5.13 25.95 -2.25
C ARG A 178 4.86 26.60 -0.89
N SER A 179 3.68 27.15 -0.65
CA SER A 179 3.34 27.90 0.57
C SER A 179 3.14 27.04 1.83
N SER A 180 2.93 25.72 1.70
CA SER A 180 2.57 24.86 2.85
C SER A 180 3.75 24.25 3.62
N PHE A 181 4.99 24.48 3.19
CA PHE A 181 6.17 24.19 4.01
C PHE A 181 6.65 25.52 4.59
N GLY A 182 6.32 25.74 5.87
CA GLY A 182 6.83 26.85 6.66
C GLY A 182 8.35 26.79 6.77
N VAL A 183 9.04 27.30 5.76
CA VAL A 183 10.40 27.79 5.87
C VAL A 183 10.24 29.30 5.95
N GLY A 184 10.15 29.81 7.18
CA GLY A 184 10.25 31.23 7.43
C GLY A 184 11.47 31.77 6.68
N ALA A 185 11.27 32.82 5.90
CA ALA A 185 12.34 33.57 5.30
C ALA A 185 13.28 34.03 6.42
N LEU A 186 14.42 33.36 6.56
CA LEU A 186 15.59 33.94 7.21
C LEU A 186 16.04 35.06 6.28
N THR A 187 15.53 36.25 6.54
CA THR A 187 16.09 37.49 6.03
C THR A 187 17.57 37.50 6.38
N THR A 188 18.39 37.59 5.35
CA THR A 188 19.83 37.83 5.47
C THR A 188 20.02 39.15 6.21
N ASN A 189 20.28 39.09 7.52
CA ASN A 189 20.72 40.24 8.28
C ASN A 189 22.18 40.49 7.85
N ARG A 190 22.40 41.52 7.01
CA ARG A 190 23.74 41.95 6.66
C ARG A 190 24.39 42.54 7.91
N TYR A 191 25.44 41.90 8.38
CA TYR A 191 26.35 42.48 9.36
C TYR A 191 27.12 43.64 8.70
N GLN A 192 26.95 44.86 9.22
CA GLN A 192 27.75 46.04 8.86
C GLN A 192 28.71 46.32 10.03
N PRO A 193 30.04 46.24 9.83
CA PRO A 193 30.99 46.63 10.87
C PRO A 193 31.02 48.16 11.03
N PRO A 194 31.26 48.68 12.25
CA PRO A 194 31.36 50.11 12.47
C PRO A 194 32.61 50.69 11.80
N GLU A 195 32.44 51.82 11.09
CA GLU A 195 33.54 52.67 10.65
C GLU A 195 34.15 53.42 11.86
N ARG A 196 35.43 53.77 11.71
CA ARG A 196 36.36 54.26 12.75
C ARG A 196 35.83 55.34 13.68
#